data_AF-A0A497L103-F1
#
_entry.id   AF-A0A497L103-F1
#
_cell.length_a   1.000
_cell.length_b   1.000
_cell.length_c   1.000
_cell.angle_alpha   90.00
_cell.angle_beta   90.00
_cell.angle_gamma   90.00
#
_symmetry.space_group_name_H-M   'P 1'
#
loop_
_entity.id
_entity.type
_entity.pdbx_description
1 polymer ?
#
loop_
_entity_poly.entity_id
_entity_poly.type
_entity_poly.pdbx_seq_one_letter_code
_entity_poly.pdbx_strand_id
1 'polypeptide(L)'
;YGLHIDGCLDEVPRDRPLRVGVGSEKGPRVVYEVADLNVAIGHQPHSEVAALAVFLDRLFGGSELRREFGGARIRVVPSRRGKKVIRMEGRGPGC
;
A
#
# COMPACT_ATOMS: atom_id res chain seq x y z
N TYR A 1 13.38 13.54 -0.34
CA TYR A 1 13.26 14.38 0.87
C TYR A 1 12.49 13.60 1.92
N GLY A 2 12.73 13.82 3.22
CA GLY A 2 12.10 13.07 4.31
C GLY A 2 13.04 12.08 5.00
N LEU A 3 12.56 11.50 6.11
CA LEU A 3 13.28 10.47 6.87
C LEU A 3 13.28 9.16 6.09
N HIS A 4 14.39 8.43 6.14
CA HIS A 4 14.45 7.11 5.53
C HIS A 4 13.42 6.19 6.18
N ILE A 5 12.68 5.43 5.38
CA ILE A 5 11.57 4.58 5.83
C ILE A 5 11.92 3.70 7.04
N ASP A 6 13.10 3.09 7.05
CA ASP A 6 13.54 2.21 8.14
C ASP A 6 13.70 2.93 9.49
N GLY A 7 13.84 4.26 9.49
CA GLY A 7 14.04 5.05 10.71
C GLY A 7 12.80 5.73 11.27
N CYS A 8 11.68 5.74 10.54
CA CYS A 8 10.47 6.48 10.93
C CYS A 8 9.18 5.66 10.87
N LEU A 9 9.23 4.39 10.47
CA LEU A 9 8.06 3.51 10.44
C LEU A 9 7.40 3.33 11.81
N ASP A 10 8.17 3.35 12.88
CA ASP A 10 7.67 3.18 14.25
C ASP A 10 6.87 4.40 14.73
N GLU A 11 7.05 5.56 14.09
CA GLU A 11 6.28 6.77 14.35
C GLU A 11 4.90 6.74 13.67
N VAL A 12 4.69 5.83 12.70
CA VAL A 12 3.42 5.73 11.98
C VAL A 12 2.38 5.02 12.86
N PRO A 13 1.30 5.72 13.26
CA PRO A 13 0.31 5.15 14.17
C PRO A 13 -0.48 4.02 13.51
N ARG A 14 -0.78 2.97 14.27
CA ARG A 14 -1.48 1.76 13.78
C ARG A 14 -2.93 1.66 14.23
N ASP A 15 -3.31 2.52 15.17
CA ASP A 15 -4.57 2.52 15.90
C ASP A 15 -5.58 3.55 15.37
N ARG A 16 -5.18 4.38 14.41
CA ARG A 16 -6.02 5.43 13.81
C ARG A 16 -5.93 5.43 12.28
N PRO A 17 -6.91 6.03 11.57
CA PRO A 17 -6.87 6.14 10.13
C PRO A 17 -5.62 6.88 9.64
N LEU A 18 -4.99 6.34 8.59
CA LEU A 18 -3.82 6.92 7.95
C LEU A 18 -4.20 7.56 6.62
N ARG A 19 -3.72 8.78 6.38
CA ARG A 19 -3.79 9.45 5.08
C ARG A 19 -2.39 9.55 4.50
N VAL A 20 -2.13 8.79 3.45
CA VAL A 20 -0.83 8.80 2.76
C VAL A 20 -0.94 9.71 1.55
N GLY A 21 -0.18 10.81 1.57
CA GLY A 21 0.02 11.67 0.41
C GLY A 21 1.21 11.20 -0.41
N VAL A 22 1.02 10.94 -1.69
CA VAL A 22 2.13 10.65 -2.61
C VAL A 22 2.10 11.70 -3.71
N GLY A 23 3.24 12.35 -3.94
CA GLY A 23 3.35 13.45 -4.89
C GLY A 23 4.54 13.24 -5.83
N SER A 24 4.43 13.87 -7.00
CA SER A 24 5.52 13.93 -7.99
C SER A 24 6.59 14.96 -7.59
N GLU A 25 7.73 14.94 -8.28
CA GLU A 25 9.01 15.59 -7.97
C GLU A 25 8.93 17.09 -7.61
N LYS A 26 7.87 17.80 -8.04
CA LYS A 26 7.58 19.20 -7.71
C LYS A 26 6.20 19.38 -7.08
N GLY A 27 5.94 18.67 -5.98
CA GLY A 27 4.75 18.89 -5.16
C GLY A 27 4.73 20.29 -4.49
N PRO A 28 3.55 20.84 -4.18
CA PRO A 28 3.44 22.09 -3.43
C PRO A 28 4.13 21.97 -2.06
N ARG A 29 4.95 22.96 -1.70
CA ARG A 29 5.67 23.01 -0.41
C ARG A 29 4.75 22.81 0.80
N VAL A 30 3.52 23.33 0.72
CA VAL A 30 2.50 23.21 1.78
C VAL A 30 2.20 21.77 2.18
N VAL A 31 2.33 20.79 1.27
CA VAL A 31 2.09 19.37 1.60
C VAL A 31 3.14 18.85 2.59
N TYR A 32 4.39 19.30 2.45
CA TYR A 32 5.47 18.92 3.37
C TYR A 32 5.31 19.56 4.75
N GLU A 33 4.70 20.74 4.83
CA GLU A 33 4.51 21.50 6.08
C GLU A 33 3.29 21.04 6.88
N VAL A 34 2.26 20.51 6.22
CA VAL A 34 1.03 20.03 6.87
C VAL A 34 1.12 18.56 7.26
N ALA A 35 2.03 17.78 6.66
CA ALA A 35 2.19 16.37 6.99
C ALA A 35 2.82 16.19 8.38
N ASP A 36 2.19 15.33 9.21
CA ASP A 36 2.75 14.94 10.51
C ASP A 36 4.10 14.21 10.36
N LEU A 37 4.28 13.49 9.25
CA LEU A 37 5.50 12.74 8.95
C LEU A 37 5.83 12.81 7.46
N ASN A 38 7.10 13.08 7.16
CA ASN A 38 7.63 13.07 5.80
C ASN A 38 8.60 11.88 5.62
N VAL A 39 8.18 10.89 4.82
CA VAL A 39 8.90 9.63 4.63
C VAL A 39 9.53 9.57 3.23
N ALA A 40 10.77 9.08 3.15
CA ALA A 40 11.51 8.86 1.91
C ALA A 40 11.70 7.36 1.65
N ILE A 41 11.24 6.88 0.48
CA ILE A 41 11.47 5.52 0.00
C ILE A 41 12.79 5.49 -0.77
N GLY A 42 13.89 5.71 -0.05
CA GLY A 42 15.18 6.02 -0.66
C GLY A 42 15.27 7.47 -1.16
N HIS A 43 16.45 7.85 -1.63
CA HIS A 43 16.79 9.24 -1.95
C HIS A 43 17.00 9.49 -3.45
N GLN A 44 16.67 8.52 -4.29
CA GLN A 44 16.73 8.67 -5.75
C GLN A 44 15.33 8.96 -6.30
N PRO A 45 15.20 9.79 -7.35
CA PRO A 45 13.91 10.04 -7.99
C PRO A 45 13.40 8.75 -8.63
N HIS A 46 12.20 8.32 -8.25
CA HIS A 46 11.54 7.12 -8.79
C HIS A 46 10.01 7.28 -8.79
N SER A 47 9.32 6.20 -9.16
CA SER A 47 7.85 6.17 -9.26
C SER A 47 7.15 6.35 -7.90
N GLU A 48 6.13 7.19 -7.88
CA GLU A 48 5.16 7.33 -6.79
C GLU A 48 4.44 6.01 -6.46
N VAL A 49 4.14 5.21 -7.48
CA VAL A 49 3.49 3.89 -7.30
C VAL A 49 4.43 2.93 -6.59
N ALA A 50 5.72 2.94 -6.96
CA ALA A 50 6.74 2.15 -6.28
C ALA A 50 6.93 2.62 -4.83
N ALA A 51 6.93 3.94 -4.59
CA ALA A 51 7.01 4.50 -3.25
C ALA A 51 5.87 3.98 -2.36
N LEU A 52 4.63 4.08 -2.85
CA LEU A 52 3.45 3.64 -2.12
C LEU A 52 3.47 2.13 -1.87
N ALA A 53 3.83 1.33 -2.88
CA ALA A 53 3.89 -0.12 -2.73
C ALA A 53 4.88 -0.55 -1.64
N VAL A 54 6.11 -0.01 -1.67
CA VAL A 54 7.13 -0.31 -0.67
C VAL A 54 6.75 0.21 0.72
N PHE A 55 6.15 1.41 0.79
CA PHE A 55 5.66 1.94 2.06
C PHE A 55 4.63 1.02 2.70
N LEU A 56 3.63 0.56 1.94
CA LEU A 56 2.59 -0.34 2.44
C LEU A 56 3.14 -1.72 2.79
N ASP A 57 4.06 -2.27 2.00
CA ASP A 57 4.71 -3.55 2.28
C ASP A 57 5.47 -3.51 3.62
N ARG A 58 6.25 -2.46 3.86
CA ARG A 58 6.96 -2.28 5.12
C ARG A 58 6.03 -1.97 6.28
N LEU A 59 4.96 -1.20 6.04
CA LEU A 59 3.94 -0.91 7.04
C LEU A 59 3.27 -2.22 7.48
N PHE A 60 2.82 -3.07 6.57
CA PHE A 60 2.06 -4.28 6.90
C PHE A 60 2.92 -5.55 7.03
N GLY A 61 4.23 -5.46 6.87
CA GLY A 61 5.15 -6.60 6.96
C GLY A 61 4.87 -7.69 5.93
N GLY A 62 4.39 -7.32 4.73
CA GLY A 62 4.04 -8.23 3.64
C GLY A 62 2.79 -9.09 3.89
N SER A 63 2.02 -8.82 4.96
CA SER A 63 0.75 -9.52 5.25
C SER A 63 -0.37 -9.12 4.28
N GLU A 64 -0.30 -7.91 3.72
CA GLU A 64 -1.25 -7.37 2.75
C GLU A 64 -1.23 -8.11 1.42
N LEU A 65 -0.08 -8.66 1.02
CA LEU A 65 0.06 -9.49 -0.19
C LEU A 65 -0.66 -10.83 -0.08
N ARG A 66 -0.92 -11.30 1.15
CA ARG A 66 -1.65 -12.54 1.44
C ARG A 66 -3.13 -12.30 1.74
N ARG A 67 -3.56 -11.03 1.73
CA ARG A 67 -4.92 -10.67 2.12
C ARG A 67 -5.92 -11.18 1.09
N GLU A 68 -6.92 -11.90 1.58
CA GLU A 68 -8.05 -12.33 0.75
C GLU A 68 -9.18 -11.30 0.83
N PHE A 69 -9.81 -11.02 -0.31
CA PHE A 69 -10.95 -10.12 -0.38
C PHE A 69 -12.25 -10.92 -0.25
N GLY A 70 -12.97 -10.72 0.85
CA GLY A 70 -14.30 -11.29 1.04
C GLY A 70 -15.27 -10.83 -0.06
N GLY A 71 -16.05 -11.76 -0.62
CA GLY A 71 -17.01 -11.46 -1.70
C GLY A 71 -16.37 -11.19 -3.07
N ALA A 72 -15.09 -11.48 -3.26
CA ALA A 72 -14.44 -11.35 -4.56
C ALA A 72 -15.10 -12.29 -5.59
N ARG A 73 -15.62 -11.72 -6.68
CA ARG A 73 -16.22 -12.48 -7.80
C ARG A 73 -15.19 -13.34 -8.55
N ILE A 74 -13.93 -12.95 -8.47
CA ILE A 74 -12.83 -13.57 -9.20
C ILE A 74 -11.66 -13.73 -8.23
N ARG A 75 -11.09 -14.93 -8.19
CA ARG A 75 -9.85 -15.23 -7.46
C ARG A 75 -8.85 -15.89 -8.41
N VAL A 76 -7.62 -15.36 -8.43
CA VAL A 76 -6.51 -15.98 -9.17
C VAL A 76 -5.79 -16.95 -8.25
N VAL A 77 -5.56 -18.18 -8.71
CA VAL A 77 -4.85 -19.21 -7.93
C VAL A 77 -3.38 -19.24 -8.36
N PRO A 78 -2.42 -19.05 -7.44
CA PRO A 78 -1.00 -19.17 -7.74
C PRO A 78 -0.70 -20.50 -8.42
N SER A 79 -0.07 -20.45 -9.60
CA SER A 79 0.22 -21.62 -10.43
C SER A 79 1.62 -21.49 -11.02
N ARG A 80 2.44 -22.54 -10.92
CA ARG A 80 3.85 -22.51 -11.38
C ARG A 80 3.99 -22.19 -12.86
N ARG A 81 3.05 -22.65 -13.69
CA ARG A 81 2.92 -22.33 -15.11
C ARG A 81 1.44 -22.26 -15.48
N GLY A 82 1.07 -21.27 -16.27
CA GLY A 82 -0.32 -21.04 -16.69
C GLY A 82 -1.11 -20.12 -15.75
N LYS A 83 -2.36 -19.86 -16.11
CA LYS A 83 -3.26 -18.94 -15.41
C LYS A 83 -4.50 -19.72 -14.95
N LYS A 84 -4.65 -19.92 -13.64
CA LYS A 84 -5.85 -20.52 -13.06
C LYS A 84 -6.68 -19.44 -12.38
N VAL A 85 -7.93 -19.29 -12.81
CA VAL A 85 -8.87 -18.29 -12.29
C VAL A 85 -10.15 -19.00 -11.87
N ILE A 86 -10.61 -18.74 -10.65
CA ILE A 86 -11.87 -19.23 -10.13
C ILE A 86 -12.85 -18.06 -10.12
N ARG A 87 -14.02 -18.25 -10.73
CA ARG A 87 -15.16 -17.33 -10.56
C ARG A 87 -15.93 -17.82 -9.35
N MET A 88 -16.01 -16.99 -8.32
CA MET A 88 -16.85 -17.26 -7.16
C MET A 88 -18.26 -16.80 -7.52
N GLU A 89 -19.22 -17.72 -7.54
CA GLU A 89 -20.62 -17.33 -7.65
C GLU A 89 -20.99 -16.53 -6.42
N GLY A 90 -21.33 -15.26 -6.62
CA GLY A 90 -21.85 -14.43 -5.55
C GLY A 90 -23.19 -15.00 -5.11
N ARG A 91 -23.20 -15.82 -4.06
CA ARG A 91 -24.41 -16.00 -3.27
C ARG A 91 -24.67 -14.64 -2.61
N GLY A 92 -25.50 -13.82 -3.25
CA GLY A 92 -26.17 -12.72 -2.57
C GLY A 92 -26.85 -13.26 -1.30
N PRO A 93 -27.15 -12.41 -0.31
CA PRO A 93 -27.78 -12.87 0.92
C PRO A 93 -29.05 -13.64 0.54
N GLY A 94 -29.02 -14.94 0.78
CA GLY A 94 -30.12 -15.85 0.57
C GLY A 94 -30.81 -16.06 1.91
N CYS A 95 -32.00 -15.48 2.02
CA CYS A 95 -32.91 -15.40 3.16
C CYS A 95 -32.57 -14.39 4.25
#